data_AF-A0A2X2U8A7-F1
#
_entry.id   AF-A0A2X2U8A7-F1
#
_cell.length_a   1.000
_cell.length_b   1.000
_cell.length_c   1.000
_cell.angle_alpha   90.00
_cell.angle_beta   90.00
_cell.angle_gamma   90.00
#
_symmetry.space_group_name_H-M   'P 1'
#
loop_
_entity.id
_entity.type
_entity.pdbx_description
1 polymer ?
#
loop_
_entity_poly.entity_id
_entity_poly.type
_entity_poly.pdbx_seq_one_letter_code
_entity_poly.pdbx_strand_id
1 'polypeptide(L)'
;MTVRYTGNGGIRPLYECVGRWKHGNKATCSSVPAVPLDQAVSDKILSIMKPSELEISLKVMHSINDTDRMSDKQWLLAVERAHYEADRAERQFMLADPENRLVVRSLEANWDQKLKDLEKAKQDYAAYRSKKTWVPSEEEEKDILDLARRIPEIWNAPSSTPVEKKRIIRVLIEDITVLSEKRCPDFSIGIRFRSCRVEHLSLKKPLPCADRRRHTDDTITIIRDLASSMDDYEIADCLNQDGLTTPEGKNFTYAGVRRIRYKHAISGPYQRNRQGISVAEAASLLGISTGKIYYGISAGKIPAKKQHPGWPWEVLIDDTNLESIKALYT
;
A
#
# COMPACT_ATOMS: atom_id res chain seq x y z
N MET A 1 4.08 -8.66 12.05
CA MET A 1 3.94 -9.24 10.69
C MET A 1 5.31 -9.35 10.04
N THR A 2 5.49 -10.19 9.03
CA THR A 2 6.72 -10.32 8.22
C THR A 2 6.42 -10.06 6.76
N VAL A 3 7.42 -9.58 6.01
CA VAL A 3 7.31 -9.40 4.57
C VAL A 3 7.58 -10.73 3.87
N ARG A 4 6.70 -11.09 2.93
CA ARG A 4 6.90 -12.21 2.00
C ARG A 4 6.88 -11.69 0.58
N TYR A 5 7.87 -12.08 -0.20
CA TYR A 5 7.91 -11.79 -1.63
C TYR A 5 7.37 -13.02 -2.39
N THR A 6 6.42 -12.78 -3.29
CA THR A 6 5.78 -13.84 -4.09
C THR A 6 5.78 -13.49 -5.58
N GLY A 7 5.69 -14.49 -6.45
CA GLY A 7 5.52 -14.33 -7.89
C GLY A 7 6.48 -15.20 -8.72
N ASN A 8 6.02 -15.62 -9.92
CA ASN A 8 6.88 -16.23 -10.93
C ASN A 8 7.37 -15.12 -11.88
N GLY A 9 8.63 -14.70 -11.73
CA GLY A 9 9.25 -13.67 -12.58
C GLY A 9 8.99 -12.21 -12.16
N GLY A 10 8.48 -11.96 -10.96
CA GLY A 10 8.32 -10.60 -10.42
C GLY A 10 8.20 -10.58 -8.89
N ILE A 11 8.59 -9.47 -8.27
CA ILE A 11 8.59 -9.29 -6.81
C ILE A 11 7.25 -8.67 -6.37
N ARG A 12 6.34 -9.47 -5.79
CA ARG A 12 5.10 -8.98 -5.17
C ARG A 12 5.16 -9.10 -3.65
N PRO A 13 5.44 -8.00 -2.93
CA PRO A 13 5.50 -8.01 -1.48
C PRO A 13 4.10 -8.13 -0.84
N LEU A 14 4.00 -8.98 0.16
CA LEU A 14 2.85 -9.21 1.02
C LEU A 14 3.30 -9.08 2.48
N TYR A 15 2.45 -8.48 3.31
CA TYR A 15 2.60 -8.57 4.76
C TYR A 15 1.80 -9.79 5.25
N GLU A 16 2.48 -10.72 5.90
CA GLU A 16 1.89 -11.92 6.48
C GLU A 16 2.05 -11.92 8.01
N CYS A 17 1.04 -12.43 8.72
CA CYS A 17 1.18 -12.62 10.16
C CYS A 17 2.13 -13.80 10.48
N VAL A 18 3.08 -13.57 11.40
CA VAL A 18 4.10 -14.54 11.82
C VAL A 18 3.47 -15.76 12.51
N GLY A 19 2.32 -15.58 13.15
CA GLY A 19 1.57 -16.66 13.79
C GLY A 19 1.22 -17.81 12.83
N ARG A 20 1.11 -17.53 11.53
CA ARG A 20 0.90 -18.55 10.49
C ARG A 20 2.00 -19.61 10.48
N TRP A 21 3.24 -19.19 10.68
CA TRP A 21 4.41 -20.07 10.69
C TRP A 21 4.57 -20.77 12.04
N LYS A 22 4.27 -20.08 13.14
CA LYS A 22 4.41 -20.64 14.49
C LYS A 22 3.30 -21.63 14.87
N HIS A 23 2.10 -21.47 14.34
CA HIS A 23 0.92 -22.26 14.72
C HIS A 23 0.35 -23.12 13.57
N GLY A 24 1.02 -23.13 12.40
CA GLY A 24 0.63 -23.93 11.24
C GLY A 24 -0.80 -23.64 10.74
N ASN A 25 -1.48 -24.67 10.24
CA ASN A 25 -2.85 -24.58 9.69
C ASN A 25 -3.93 -24.20 10.71
N LYS A 26 -3.63 -24.17 12.02
CA LYS A 26 -4.56 -23.73 13.07
C LYS A 26 -4.71 -22.21 13.14
N ALA A 27 -3.82 -21.45 12.47
CA ALA A 27 -3.84 -20.01 12.50
C ALA A 27 -4.81 -19.43 11.46
N THR A 28 -5.80 -18.65 11.88
CA THR A 28 -6.61 -17.76 11.03
C THR A 28 -5.81 -16.52 10.60
N CYS A 29 -4.53 -16.69 10.31
CA CYS A 29 -3.64 -15.57 10.04
C CYS A 29 -3.87 -14.97 8.65
N SER A 30 -4.07 -13.65 8.64
CA SER A 30 -4.34 -12.87 7.43
C SER A 30 -3.05 -12.45 6.71
N SER A 31 -3.15 -12.31 5.40
CA SER A 31 -2.14 -11.68 4.55
C SER A 31 -2.75 -10.49 3.82
N VAL A 32 -2.00 -9.39 3.70
CA VAL A 32 -2.42 -8.20 2.96
C VAL A 32 -1.35 -7.78 1.95
N PRO A 33 -1.72 -7.26 0.78
CA PRO A 33 -0.76 -6.73 -0.19
C PRO A 33 -0.02 -5.52 0.37
N ALA A 34 1.30 -5.47 0.20
CA ALA A 34 2.10 -4.38 0.78
C ALA A 34 1.88 -3.05 0.06
N VAL A 35 1.77 -3.05 -1.27
CA VAL A 35 1.64 -1.82 -2.09
C VAL A 35 0.48 -0.90 -1.64
N PRO A 36 -0.78 -1.35 -1.55
CA PRO A 36 -1.86 -0.46 -1.13
C PRO A 36 -1.73 0.00 0.33
N LEU A 37 -1.14 -0.82 1.20
CA LEU A 37 -0.89 -0.46 2.59
C LEU A 37 0.21 0.62 2.69
N ASP A 38 1.35 0.39 2.04
CA ASP A 38 2.49 1.30 2.03
C ASP A 38 2.11 2.65 1.42
N GLN A 39 1.31 2.64 0.35
CA GLN A 39 0.80 3.86 -0.27
C GLN A 39 -0.11 4.63 0.70
N ALA A 40 -1.09 3.96 1.30
CA ALA A 40 -2.01 4.62 2.23
C ALA A 40 -1.31 5.22 3.45
N VAL A 41 -0.31 4.51 4.00
CA VAL A 41 0.51 5.02 5.11
C VAL A 41 1.35 6.21 4.66
N SER A 42 1.97 6.13 3.48
CA SER A 42 2.76 7.23 2.92
C SER A 42 1.91 8.47 2.70
N ASP A 43 0.76 8.34 2.05
CA ASP A 43 -0.17 9.43 1.78
C ASP A 43 -0.65 10.08 3.07
N LYS A 44 -0.94 9.26 4.09
CA LYS A 44 -1.38 9.77 5.39
C LYS A 44 -0.28 10.57 6.09
N ILE A 45 0.94 10.06 6.10
CA ILE A 45 2.09 10.74 6.69
C ILE A 45 2.36 12.07 5.98
N LEU A 46 2.38 12.07 4.64
CA LEU A 46 2.56 13.29 3.86
C LEU A 46 1.43 14.29 4.08
N SER A 47 0.20 13.83 4.30
CA SER A 47 -0.92 14.70 4.63
C SER A 47 -0.76 15.40 5.99
N ILE A 48 -0.16 14.72 6.98
CA ILE A 48 0.05 15.30 8.32
C ILE A 48 1.22 16.29 8.31
N MET A 49 2.25 16.02 7.50
CA MET A 49 3.43 16.89 7.38
C MET A 49 3.20 18.11 6.46
N LYS A 50 1.96 18.38 6.06
CA LYS A 50 1.65 19.59 5.28
C LYS A 50 1.94 20.84 6.12
N PRO A 51 2.57 21.87 5.53
CA PRO A 51 2.86 23.11 6.25
C PRO A 51 1.63 23.72 6.94
N SER A 52 0.47 23.69 6.28
CA SER A 52 -0.80 24.20 6.85
C SER A 52 -1.22 23.49 8.14
N GLU A 53 -1.01 22.18 8.24
CA GLU A 53 -1.35 21.39 9.44
C GLU A 53 -0.34 21.66 10.57
N LEU A 54 0.93 21.86 10.20
CA LEU A 54 1.99 22.20 11.15
C LEU A 54 1.83 23.61 11.71
N GLU A 55 1.47 24.60 10.89
CA GLU A 55 1.19 25.97 11.35
C GLU A 55 0.07 26.00 12.40
N ILE A 56 -0.99 25.21 12.23
CA ILE A 56 -2.05 25.07 13.22
C ILE A 56 -1.49 24.45 14.51
N SER A 57 -0.69 23.40 14.39
CA SER A 57 -0.07 22.71 15.53
C SER A 57 0.88 23.62 16.32
N LEU A 58 1.68 24.44 15.63
CA LEU A 58 2.58 25.44 16.21
C LEU A 58 1.81 26.53 16.97
N LYS A 59 0.70 27.03 16.41
CA LYS A 59 -0.19 27.98 17.10
C LYS A 59 -0.80 27.41 18.38
N VAL A 60 -1.21 26.14 18.36
CA VAL A 60 -1.73 25.45 19.56
C VAL A 60 -0.63 25.30 20.60
N MET A 61 0.59 24.90 20.20
CA MET A 61 1.74 24.82 21.13
C MET A 61 2.05 26.18 21.76
N HIS A 62 2.03 27.25 20.98
CA HIS A 62 2.20 28.62 21.49
C HIS A 62 1.14 28.99 22.53
N SER A 63 -0.13 28.69 22.24
CA SER A 63 -1.24 28.98 23.15
C SER A 63 -1.08 28.23 24.50
N ILE A 64 -0.61 26.98 24.46
CA ILE A 64 -0.30 26.20 25.66
C ILE A 64 0.88 26.82 26.43
N ASN A 65 1.96 27.20 25.72
CA ASN A 65 3.11 27.85 26.35
C ASN A 65 2.74 29.18 27.02
N ASP A 66 1.84 29.96 26.42
CA ASP A 66 1.34 31.20 27.02
C ASP A 66 0.56 30.93 28.31
N THR A 67 -0.23 29.86 28.37
CA THR A 67 -0.85 29.44 29.64
C THR A 67 0.19 28.98 30.67
N ASP A 68 1.25 28.29 30.23
CA ASP A 68 2.34 27.85 31.10
C ASP A 68 3.16 29.02 31.67
N ARG A 69 3.28 30.15 30.96
CA ARG A 69 3.96 31.35 31.47
C ARG A 69 3.32 31.88 32.75
N MET A 70 1.99 31.80 32.86
CA MET A 70 1.28 32.22 34.07
C MET A 70 1.56 31.28 35.25
N SER A 71 1.54 29.97 35.00
CA SER A 71 1.90 28.94 35.99
C SER A 71 3.36 29.07 36.45
N ASP A 72 4.28 29.34 35.52
CA ASP A 72 5.70 29.56 35.80
C ASP A 72 5.90 30.76 36.74
N LYS A 73 5.22 31.88 36.46
CA LYS A 73 5.23 33.05 37.33
C LYS A 73 4.70 32.74 38.74
N GLN A 74 3.65 31.93 38.87
CA GLN A 74 3.13 31.52 40.17
C GLN A 74 4.14 30.69 40.96
N TRP A 75 4.85 29.77 40.32
CA TRP A 75 5.92 29.01 40.95
C TRP A 75 7.08 29.89 41.42
N LEU A 76 7.53 30.82 40.59
CA LEU A 76 8.58 31.77 40.95
C LEU A 76 8.20 32.63 42.16
N LEU A 77 6.96 33.13 42.20
CA LEU A 77 6.45 33.89 43.36
C LEU A 77 6.35 33.03 44.63
N ALA A 78 6.03 31.74 44.51
CA ALA A 78 5.99 30.82 45.66
C ALA A 78 7.40 30.59 46.23
N VAL A 79 8.41 30.41 45.37
CA VAL A 79 9.81 30.30 45.79
C VAL A 79 10.29 31.61 46.42
N GLU A 80 9.97 32.75 45.84
CA GLU A 80 10.33 34.07 46.37
C GLU A 80 9.71 34.32 47.75
N ARG A 81 8.43 33.96 47.94
CA ARG A 81 7.76 34.07 49.24
C ARG A 81 8.42 33.19 50.30
N ALA A 82 8.71 31.93 49.96
CA ALA A 82 9.38 31.01 50.87
C ALA A 82 10.78 31.51 51.25
N HIS A 83 11.49 32.12 50.29
CA HIS A 83 12.80 32.71 50.53
C HIS A 83 12.70 33.89 51.49
N TYR A 84 11.78 34.81 51.25
CA TYR A 84 11.54 35.95 52.14
C TYR A 84 11.15 35.53 53.55
N GLU A 85 10.33 34.49 53.70
CA GLU A 85 9.95 33.95 55.01
C GLU A 85 11.13 33.34 55.76
N ALA A 86 12.02 32.63 55.06
CA ALA A 86 13.26 32.09 55.64
C ALA A 86 14.20 33.22 56.10
N ASP A 87 14.43 34.23 55.25
CA ASP A 87 15.27 35.39 55.58
C ASP A 87 14.69 36.23 56.74
N ARG A 88 13.36 36.27 56.85
CA ARG A 88 12.70 36.94 57.98
C ARG A 88 12.89 36.14 59.27
N ALA A 89 12.72 34.82 59.23
CA ALA A 89 12.92 33.94 60.39
C ALA A 89 14.39 33.96 60.86
N GLU A 90 15.35 33.99 59.92
CA GLU A 90 16.78 34.16 60.22
C GLU A 90 17.04 35.46 60.98
N ARG A 91 16.54 36.61 60.46
CA ARG A 91 16.72 37.91 61.14
C ARG A 91 16.11 37.93 62.54
N GLN A 92 14.95 37.28 62.73
CA GLN A 92 14.33 37.18 64.06
C GLN A 92 15.19 36.35 65.02
N PHE A 93 15.75 35.23 64.55
CA PHE A 93 16.66 34.41 65.34
C PHE A 93 17.94 35.18 65.72
N MET A 94 18.56 35.89 64.77
CA MET A 94 19.81 36.64 64.98
C MET A 94 19.66 37.83 65.94
N LEU A 95 18.45 38.37 66.11
CA LEU A 95 18.15 39.48 67.02
C LEU A 95 17.77 39.02 68.44
N ALA A 96 17.59 37.71 68.68
CA ALA A 96 17.14 37.19 69.97
C ALA A 96 18.26 37.18 71.02
N ASP A 97 17.94 37.58 72.24
CA ASP A 97 18.86 37.52 73.39
C ASP A 97 19.16 36.05 73.78
N PRO A 98 20.45 35.62 73.82
CA PRO A 98 20.85 34.27 74.21
C PRO A 98 20.31 33.80 75.57
N GLU A 99 20.10 34.71 76.53
CA GLU A 99 19.59 34.37 77.86
C GLU A 99 18.13 33.86 77.81
N ASN A 100 17.38 34.23 76.77
CA ASN A 100 16.01 33.76 76.55
C ASN A 100 15.97 32.40 75.83
N ARG A 101 16.59 31.38 76.45
CA ARG A 101 16.85 30.05 75.85
C ARG A 101 15.64 29.37 75.21
N LEU A 102 14.44 29.49 75.82
CA LEU A 102 13.21 28.90 75.26
C LEU A 102 12.77 29.60 73.97
N VAL A 103 12.92 30.93 73.90
CA VAL A 103 12.58 31.73 72.72
C VAL A 103 13.54 31.43 71.59
N VAL A 104 14.85 31.41 71.87
CA VAL A 104 15.90 31.07 70.90
C VAL A 104 15.64 29.70 70.26
N ARG A 105 15.37 28.68 71.06
CA ARG A 105 15.05 27.32 70.56
C ARG A 105 13.80 27.30 69.68
N SER A 106 12.79 28.10 69.99
CA SER A 106 11.58 28.19 69.17
C SER A 106 11.81 28.91 67.84
N LEU A 107 12.64 29.97 67.84
CA LEU A 107 13.01 30.71 66.64
C LEU A 107 13.92 29.90 65.73
N GLU A 108 14.87 29.14 66.30
CA GLU A 108 15.70 28.17 65.58
C GLU A 108 14.83 27.12 64.87
N ALA A 109 13.91 26.47 65.61
CA ALA A 109 13.01 25.48 65.03
C ALA A 109 12.11 26.07 63.93
N ASN A 110 11.65 27.32 64.10
CA ASN A 110 10.88 28.01 63.07
C ASN A 110 11.74 28.33 61.83
N TRP A 111 12.98 28.81 62.02
CA TRP A 111 13.89 29.07 60.92
C TRP A 111 14.24 27.80 60.14
N ASP A 112 14.57 26.72 60.83
CA ASP A 112 14.77 25.38 60.24
C ASP A 112 13.56 24.93 59.42
N GLN A 113 12.35 25.16 59.93
CA GLN A 113 11.13 24.83 59.21
C GLN A 113 10.99 25.67 57.93
N LYS A 114 11.27 26.98 57.99
CA LYS A 114 11.24 27.85 56.80
C LYS A 114 12.31 27.53 55.77
N LEU A 115 13.50 27.10 56.19
CA LEU A 115 14.53 26.60 55.28
C LEU A 115 14.08 25.31 54.57
N LYS A 116 13.43 24.38 55.28
CA LYS A 116 12.85 23.17 54.68
C LYS A 116 11.73 23.52 53.70
N ASP A 117 10.87 24.48 54.03
CA ASP A 117 9.79 24.93 53.16
C ASP A 117 10.33 25.56 51.87
N LEU A 118 11.40 26.38 51.96
CA LEU A 118 12.10 26.95 50.81
C LEU A 118 12.72 25.88 49.92
N GLU A 119 13.43 24.93 50.51
CA GLU A 119 14.06 23.83 49.77
C GLU A 119 12.99 23.00 49.03
N LYS A 120 11.89 22.69 49.71
CA LYS A 120 10.74 22.01 49.11
C LYS A 120 10.15 22.81 47.93
N ALA A 121 9.93 24.11 48.10
CA ALA A 121 9.40 24.95 47.02
C ALA A 121 10.33 24.98 45.78
N LYS A 122 11.65 25.01 45.99
CA LYS A 122 12.64 24.93 44.90
C LYS A 122 12.60 23.57 44.20
N GLN A 123 12.50 22.48 44.95
CA GLN A 123 12.41 21.12 44.40
C GLN A 123 11.12 20.92 43.61
N ASP A 124 9.98 21.39 44.13
CA ASP A 124 8.69 21.33 43.45
C ASP A 124 8.72 22.15 42.14
N TYR A 125 9.32 23.34 42.15
CA TYR A 125 9.51 24.15 40.94
C TYR A 125 10.44 23.46 39.92
N ALA A 126 11.55 22.87 40.36
CA ALA A 126 12.44 22.11 39.48
C ALA A 126 11.74 20.91 38.84
N ALA A 127 10.90 20.20 39.61
CA ALA A 127 10.08 19.09 39.13
C ALA A 127 8.95 19.52 38.18
N TYR A 128 8.38 20.71 38.38
CA TYR A 128 7.46 21.32 37.42
C TYR A 128 8.18 21.68 36.12
N ARG A 129 9.33 22.35 36.21
CA ARG A 129 10.11 22.82 35.05
C ARG A 129 10.63 21.66 34.21
N SER A 130 11.02 20.54 34.82
CA SER A 130 11.48 19.35 34.09
C SER A 130 10.37 18.65 33.28
N LYS A 131 9.10 18.89 33.63
CA LYS A 131 7.93 18.41 32.88
C LYS A 131 7.47 19.36 31.79
N LYS A 132 8.07 20.56 31.69
CA LYS A 132 7.68 21.56 30.70
C LYS A 132 8.01 21.05 29.29
N THR A 133 7.04 21.22 28.39
CA THR A 133 7.19 20.80 27.00
C THR A 133 8.15 21.75 26.27
N TRP A 134 8.97 21.21 25.38
CA TRP A 134 9.80 22.02 24.48
C TRP A 134 8.91 22.85 23.55
N VAL A 135 9.32 24.08 23.28
CA VAL A 135 8.62 25.02 22.39
C VAL A 135 9.67 25.59 21.42
N PRO A 136 9.42 25.53 20.10
CA PRO A 136 10.34 26.07 19.12
C PRO A 136 10.40 27.60 19.19
N SER A 137 11.60 28.14 18.95
CA SER A 137 11.82 29.56 18.66
C SER A 137 11.30 29.94 17.27
N GLU A 138 11.15 31.24 17.00
CA GLU A 138 10.68 31.72 15.68
C GLU A 138 11.59 31.27 14.51
N GLU A 139 12.89 31.12 14.75
CA GLU A 139 13.85 30.61 13.76
C GLU A 139 13.63 29.11 13.51
N GLU A 140 13.51 28.33 14.58
CA GLU A 140 13.24 26.89 14.49
C GLU A 140 11.88 26.61 13.83
N GLU A 141 10.86 27.44 14.08
CA GLU A 141 9.56 27.31 13.42
C GLU A 141 9.66 27.52 11.91
N LYS A 142 10.42 28.53 11.48
CA LYS A 142 10.66 28.76 10.05
C LYS A 142 11.38 27.57 9.43
N ASP A 143 12.39 27.03 10.10
CA ASP A 143 13.13 25.86 9.64
C ASP A 143 12.24 24.61 9.56
N ILE A 144 11.36 24.38 10.55
CA ILE A 144 10.39 23.29 10.55
C ILE A 144 9.44 23.41 9.35
N LEU A 145 8.90 24.61 9.10
CA LEU A 145 7.97 24.85 8.00
C LEU A 145 8.65 24.75 6.62
N ASP A 146 9.90 25.20 6.49
CA ASP A 146 10.68 25.03 5.26
C ASP A 146 10.97 23.53 4.99
N LEU A 147 11.39 22.80 6.02
CA LEU A 147 11.59 21.37 5.93
C LEU A 147 10.31 20.65 5.50
N ALA A 148 9.18 21.01 6.10
CA ALA A 148 7.87 20.43 5.79
C ALA A 148 7.46 20.61 4.32
N ARG A 149 7.77 21.76 3.71
CA ARG A 149 7.51 22.01 2.28
C ARG A 149 8.33 21.09 1.38
N ARG A 150 9.55 20.76 1.77
CA ARG A 150 10.50 19.94 0.99
C ARG A 150 10.31 18.44 1.17
N ILE A 151 9.65 18.00 2.24
CA ILE A 151 9.44 16.59 2.54
C ILE A 151 8.74 15.81 1.41
N PRO A 152 7.64 16.29 0.79
CA PRO A 152 7.01 15.58 -0.33
C PRO A 152 7.94 15.40 -1.53
N GLU A 153 8.79 16.38 -1.82
CA GLU A 153 9.78 16.31 -2.91
C GLU A 153 10.85 15.27 -2.59
N ILE A 154 11.42 15.33 -1.37
CA ILE A 154 12.42 14.36 -0.89
C ILE A 154 11.85 12.94 -0.85
N TRP A 155 10.57 12.79 -0.48
CA TRP A 155 9.91 11.50 -0.42
C TRP A 155 9.74 10.86 -1.81
N ASN A 156 9.42 11.67 -2.82
CA ASN A 156 9.16 11.19 -4.17
C ASN A 156 10.41 11.19 -5.07
N ALA A 157 11.52 11.77 -4.61
CA ALA A 157 12.78 11.78 -5.34
C ALA A 157 13.31 10.36 -5.63
N PRO A 158 13.85 10.09 -6.84
CA PRO A 158 14.40 8.77 -7.19
C PRO A 158 15.65 8.40 -6.37
N SER A 159 16.35 9.39 -5.81
CA SER A 159 17.47 9.21 -4.88
C SER A 159 17.03 8.77 -3.48
N SER A 160 15.74 8.90 -3.14
CA SER A 160 15.21 8.59 -1.82
C SER A 160 15.17 7.08 -1.58
N THR A 161 15.99 6.62 -0.65
CA THR A 161 16.10 5.20 -0.35
C THR A 161 14.95 4.73 0.55
N PRO A 162 14.54 3.45 0.45
CA PRO A 162 13.56 2.87 1.38
C PRO A 162 14.00 2.94 2.85
N VAL A 163 15.30 3.05 3.12
CA VAL A 163 15.84 3.17 4.49
C VAL A 163 15.52 4.55 5.06
N GLU A 164 15.70 5.62 4.30
CA GLU A 164 15.40 6.99 4.71
C GLU A 164 13.91 7.18 4.94
N LYS A 165 13.07 6.68 4.03
CA LYS A 165 11.60 6.69 4.20
C LYS A 165 11.16 6.01 5.49
N LYS A 166 11.75 4.85 5.81
CA LYS A 166 11.48 4.13 7.07
C LYS A 166 11.94 4.91 8.30
N ARG A 167 13.04 5.68 8.23
CA ARG A 167 13.47 6.53 9.35
C ARG A 167 12.42 7.60 9.64
N ILE A 168 11.93 8.29 8.62
CA ILE A 168 10.86 9.29 8.75
C ILE A 168 9.60 8.67 9.37
N ILE A 169 9.16 7.51 8.86
CA ILE A 169 7.98 6.80 9.40
C ILE A 169 8.14 6.49 10.89
N ARG A 170 9.30 5.99 11.30
CA ARG A 170 9.56 5.58 12.70
C ARG A 170 9.60 6.74 13.70
N VAL A 171 9.78 7.96 13.23
CA VAL A 171 9.69 9.17 14.09
C VAL A 171 8.23 9.45 14.44
N LEU A 172 7.30 9.22 13.52
CA LEU A 172 5.89 9.59 13.69
C LEU A 172 5.02 8.43 14.20
N ILE A 173 5.29 7.22 13.71
CA ILE A 173 4.45 6.04 13.94
C ILE A 173 5.10 5.13 14.97
N GLU A 174 4.32 4.73 15.96
CA GLU A 174 4.68 3.73 16.96
C GLU A 174 4.42 2.32 16.41
N ASP A 175 3.21 2.07 15.92
CA ASP A 175 2.87 0.83 15.21
C ASP A 175 1.71 1.00 14.23
N ILE A 176 1.53 -0.06 13.44
CA ILE A 176 0.41 -0.21 12.52
C ILE A 176 -0.23 -1.57 12.80
N THR A 177 -1.52 -1.54 13.12
CA THR A 177 -2.34 -2.72 13.32
C THR A 177 -3.15 -3.00 12.06
N VAL A 178 -3.15 -4.24 11.58
CA VAL A 178 -3.89 -4.64 10.37
C VAL A 178 -5.00 -5.60 10.75
N LEU A 179 -6.23 -5.27 10.34
CA LEU A 179 -7.41 -6.10 10.50
C LEU A 179 -7.91 -6.51 9.12
N SER A 180 -7.84 -7.81 8.84
CA SER A 180 -8.22 -8.35 7.53
C SER A 180 -8.95 -9.66 7.73
N GLU A 181 -10.18 -9.74 7.24
CA GLU A 181 -10.99 -10.95 7.28
C GLU A 181 -10.78 -11.79 6.02
N LYS A 182 -10.89 -13.12 6.14
CA LYS A 182 -10.62 -14.07 5.05
C LYS A 182 -11.54 -13.90 3.83
N ARG A 183 -12.77 -13.41 4.03
CA ARG A 183 -13.81 -13.27 2.98
C ARG A 183 -14.18 -11.83 2.67
N CYS A 184 -13.56 -10.85 3.35
CA CYS A 184 -13.80 -9.45 3.06
C CYS A 184 -12.83 -8.98 1.96
N PRO A 185 -13.33 -8.34 0.88
CA PRO A 185 -12.48 -7.72 -0.13
C PRO A 185 -11.71 -6.53 0.45
N ASP A 186 -12.17 -5.96 1.56
CA ASP A 186 -11.54 -4.82 2.21
C ASP A 186 -10.73 -5.27 3.45
N PHE A 187 -9.82 -4.41 3.88
CA PHE A 187 -9.08 -4.55 5.13
C PHE A 187 -8.91 -3.18 5.76
N SER A 188 -8.91 -3.11 7.09
CA SER A 188 -8.67 -1.88 7.81
C SER A 188 -7.30 -1.88 8.44
N ILE A 189 -6.72 -0.70 8.53
CA ILE A 189 -5.48 -0.46 9.26
C ILE A 189 -5.72 0.58 10.36
N GLY A 190 -5.17 0.32 11.53
CA GLY A 190 -5.05 1.29 12.62
C GLY A 190 -3.63 1.80 12.67
N ILE A 191 -3.44 3.11 12.56
CA ILE A 191 -2.14 3.77 12.70
C ILE A 191 -2.09 4.38 14.08
N ARG A 192 -1.14 3.93 14.91
CA ARG A 192 -0.86 4.51 16.22
C ARG A 192 0.35 5.42 16.12
N PHE A 193 0.13 6.71 16.30
CA PHE A 193 1.19 7.71 16.33
C PHE A 193 1.88 7.73 17.70
N ARG A 194 3.12 8.21 17.74
CA ARG A 194 3.85 8.43 19.00
C ARG A 194 3.21 9.47 19.91
N SER A 195 2.36 10.33 19.36
CA SER A 195 1.48 11.24 20.11
C SER A 195 0.29 10.54 20.78
N CYS A 196 0.24 9.20 20.76
CA CYS A 196 -0.88 8.36 21.21
C CYS A 196 -2.19 8.55 20.44
N ARG A 197 -2.22 9.42 19.43
CA ARG A 197 -3.35 9.52 18.48
C ARG A 197 -3.46 8.23 17.67
N VAL A 198 -4.68 7.75 17.51
CA VAL A 198 -5.00 6.57 16.69
C VAL A 198 -5.89 6.99 15.54
N GLU A 199 -5.59 6.50 14.35
CA GLU A 199 -6.41 6.70 13.18
C GLU A 199 -6.70 5.39 12.46
N HIS A 200 -7.89 5.29 11.87
CA HIS A 200 -8.33 4.12 11.13
C HIS A 200 -8.50 4.45 9.66
N LEU A 201 -7.95 3.60 8.79
CA LEU A 201 -8.12 3.69 7.34
C LEU A 201 -8.69 2.38 6.82
N SER A 202 -9.69 2.47 5.94
CA SER A 202 -10.23 1.32 5.21
C SER A 202 -9.62 1.24 3.82
N LEU A 203 -9.08 0.09 3.47
CA LEU A 203 -8.36 -0.16 2.22
C LEU A 203 -8.97 -1.34 1.47
N LYS A 204 -9.00 -1.24 0.14
CA LYS A 204 -9.50 -2.33 -0.71
C LYS A 204 -8.36 -3.27 -1.09
N LYS A 205 -8.58 -4.58 -1.02
CA LYS A 205 -7.64 -5.55 -1.60
C LYS A 205 -7.79 -5.50 -3.12
N PRO A 206 -6.68 -5.43 -3.89
CA PRO A 206 -6.74 -5.67 -5.32
C PRO A 206 -7.36 -7.03 -5.59
N LEU A 207 -8.18 -7.11 -6.65
CA LEU A 207 -8.79 -8.36 -7.10
C LEU A 207 -7.70 -9.44 -7.30
N PRO A 208 -8.02 -10.72 -7.01
CA PRO A 208 -7.14 -11.83 -7.35
C PRO A 208 -6.70 -11.74 -8.82
N CYS A 209 -5.47 -12.18 -9.11
CA CYS A 209 -4.89 -12.04 -10.46
C CYS A 209 -5.75 -12.70 -11.56
N ALA A 210 -6.45 -13.79 -11.22
CA ALA A 210 -7.36 -14.46 -12.15
C ALA A 210 -8.58 -13.59 -12.48
N ASP A 211 -9.17 -12.94 -11.47
CA ASP A 211 -10.33 -12.08 -11.64
C ASP A 211 -9.96 -10.75 -12.28
N ARG A 212 -8.80 -10.17 -11.94
CA ARG A 212 -8.27 -8.95 -12.60
C ARG A 212 -8.01 -9.16 -14.10
N ARG A 213 -7.71 -10.39 -14.52
CA ARG A 213 -7.48 -10.76 -15.94
C ARG A 213 -8.76 -11.19 -16.65
N ARG A 214 -9.89 -11.24 -15.95
CA ARG A 214 -11.17 -11.67 -16.50
C ARG A 214 -11.76 -10.51 -17.30
N HIS A 215 -12.17 -10.79 -18.53
CA HIS A 215 -12.98 -9.84 -19.30
C HIS A 215 -14.34 -9.68 -18.64
N THR A 216 -14.93 -8.48 -18.75
CA THR A 216 -16.29 -8.23 -18.26
C THR A 216 -17.31 -8.98 -19.12
N ASP A 217 -18.48 -9.26 -18.54
CA ASP A 217 -19.55 -9.95 -19.26
C ASP A 217 -20.02 -9.15 -20.49
N ASP A 218 -19.93 -7.81 -20.45
CA ASP A 218 -20.20 -6.92 -21.58
C ASP A 218 -19.23 -7.18 -22.74
N THR A 219 -17.92 -7.22 -22.48
CA THR A 219 -16.91 -7.52 -23.51
C THR A 219 -17.12 -8.92 -24.09
N ILE A 220 -17.48 -9.89 -23.26
CA ILE A 220 -17.77 -11.26 -23.71
C ILE A 220 -19.01 -11.29 -24.61
N THR A 221 -20.01 -10.46 -24.31
CA THR A 221 -21.24 -10.33 -25.12
C THR A 221 -20.96 -9.71 -26.48
N ILE A 222 -20.18 -8.62 -26.52
CA ILE A 222 -19.74 -8.01 -27.79
C ILE A 222 -18.98 -9.02 -28.65
N ILE A 223 -18.04 -9.76 -28.06
CA ILE A 223 -17.29 -10.81 -28.77
C ILE A 223 -18.23 -11.90 -29.29
N ARG A 224 -19.29 -12.26 -28.54
CA ARG A 224 -20.28 -13.25 -28.96
C ARG A 224 -21.07 -12.78 -30.19
N ASP A 225 -21.49 -11.52 -30.20
CA ASP A 225 -22.26 -10.96 -31.29
C ASP A 225 -21.41 -10.87 -32.56
N LEU A 226 -20.18 -10.32 -32.45
CA LEU A 226 -19.26 -10.22 -33.58
C LEU A 226 -18.84 -11.59 -34.12
N ALA A 227 -18.67 -12.60 -33.25
CA ALA A 227 -18.34 -13.97 -33.64
C ALA A 227 -19.43 -14.69 -34.45
N SER A 228 -20.62 -14.10 -34.60
CA SER A 228 -21.65 -14.65 -35.48
C SER A 228 -21.38 -14.38 -36.96
N SER A 229 -20.66 -13.30 -37.27
CA SER A 229 -20.43 -12.84 -38.66
C SER A 229 -18.97 -12.61 -39.03
N MET A 230 -18.10 -12.40 -38.04
CA MET A 230 -16.70 -12.01 -38.24
C MET A 230 -15.74 -13.06 -37.71
N ASP A 231 -14.56 -13.16 -38.31
CA ASP A 231 -13.51 -14.03 -37.80
C ASP A 231 -12.71 -13.42 -36.64
N ASP A 232 -11.83 -14.21 -36.03
CA ASP A 232 -11.08 -13.77 -34.84
C ASP A 232 -10.08 -12.63 -35.10
N TYR A 233 -9.64 -12.41 -36.35
CA TYR A 233 -8.80 -11.27 -36.72
C TYR A 233 -9.65 -10.01 -36.85
N GLU A 234 -10.76 -10.10 -37.58
CA GLU A 234 -11.73 -9.01 -37.77
C GLU A 234 -12.33 -8.56 -36.43
N ILE A 235 -12.66 -9.51 -35.54
CA ILE A 235 -13.12 -9.19 -34.17
C ILE A 235 -12.03 -8.43 -33.40
N ALA A 236 -10.77 -8.88 -33.47
CA ALA A 236 -9.69 -8.21 -32.76
C ALA A 236 -9.48 -6.77 -33.27
N ASP A 237 -9.52 -6.58 -34.59
CA ASP A 237 -9.38 -5.26 -35.22
C ASP A 237 -10.58 -4.36 -34.90
N CYS A 238 -11.80 -4.87 -34.96
CA CYS A 238 -13.02 -4.13 -34.60
C CYS A 238 -12.96 -3.65 -33.14
N LEU A 239 -12.63 -4.55 -32.20
CA LEU A 239 -12.50 -4.19 -30.78
C LEU A 239 -11.43 -3.11 -30.55
N ASN A 240 -10.31 -3.20 -31.26
CA ASN A 240 -9.24 -2.20 -31.16
C ASN A 240 -9.64 -0.86 -31.78
N GLN A 241 -10.38 -0.86 -32.89
CA GLN A 241 -10.92 0.34 -33.54
C GLN A 241 -11.96 1.04 -32.65
N ASP A 242 -12.79 0.27 -31.94
CA ASP A 242 -13.76 0.77 -30.97
C ASP A 242 -13.12 1.26 -29.66
N GLY A 243 -11.79 1.23 -29.55
CA GLY A 243 -11.04 1.69 -28.38
C GLY A 243 -11.14 0.76 -27.16
N LEU A 244 -11.65 -0.47 -27.34
CA LEU A 244 -11.73 -1.45 -26.27
C LEU A 244 -10.35 -2.06 -26.02
N THR A 245 -10.02 -2.24 -24.74
CA THR A 245 -8.77 -2.87 -24.33
C THR A 245 -9.03 -4.07 -23.42
N THR A 246 -8.07 -4.98 -23.39
CA THR A 246 -8.08 -6.10 -22.43
C THR A 246 -8.00 -5.56 -20.99
N PRO A 247 -8.39 -6.35 -19.97
CA PRO A 247 -8.28 -5.96 -18.55
C PRO A 247 -6.85 -5.57 -18.10
N GLU A 248 -5.83 -5.91 -18.90
CA GLU A 248 -4.44 -5.52 -18.67
C GLU A 248 -4.04 -4.22 -19.41
N GLY A 249 -4.97 -3.54 -20.07
CA GLY A 249 -4.74 -2.32 -20.84
C GLY A 249 -4.02 -2.55 -22.17
N LYS A 250 -4.04 -3.77 -22.70
CA LYS A 250 -3.41 -4.13 -23.99
C LYS A 250 -4.46 -4.28 -25.09
N ASN A 251 -4.03 -4.08 -26.32
CA ASN A 251 -4.84 -4.34 -27.52
C ASN A 251 -5.25 -5.82 -27.60
N PHE A 252 -6.41 -6.06 -28.19
CA PHE A 252 -6.88 -7.39 -28.54
C PHE A 252 -6.00 -7.97 -29.65
N THR A 253 -5.70 -9.26 -29.52
CA THR A 253 -4.97 -10.04 -30.53
C THR A 253 -5.84 -11.21 -30.97
N TYR A 254 -5.65 -11.69 -32.20
CA TYR A 254 -6.29 -12.91 -32.70
C TYR A 254 -6.23 -14.06 -31.69
N ALA A 255 -5.03 -14.35 -31.14
CA ALA A 255 -4.85 -15.42 -30.17
C ALA A 255 -5.61 -15.16 -28.85
N GLY A 256 -5.72 -13.89 -28.43
CA GLY A 256 -6.50 -13.47 -27.28
C GLY A 256 -7.99 -13.70 -27.49
N VAL A 257 -8.55 -13.21 -28.60
CA VAL A 257 -9.97 -13.39 -28.97
C VAL A 257 -10.32 -14.87 -29.09
N ARG A 258 -9.51 -15.65 -29.81
CA ARG A 258 -9.69 -17.10 -29.93
C ARG A 258 -9.73 -17.80 -28.58
N ARG A 259 -8.86 -17.41 -27.64
CA ARG A 259 -8.84 -17.96 -26.28
C ARG A 259 -10.08 -17.57 -25.47
N ILE A 260 -10.55 -16.33 -25.61
CA ILE A 260 -11.80 -15.88 -24.97
C ILE A 260 -12.97 -16.70 -25.49
N ARG A 261 -13.11 -16.83 -26.81
CA ARG A 261 -14.17 -17.63 -27.43
C ARG A 261 -14.13 -19.08 -26.97
N TYR A 262 -12.96 -19.71 -26.96
CA TYR A 262 -12.80 -21.08 -26.45
C TYR A 262 -13.23 -21.22 -24.98
N LYS A 263 -12.79 -20.31 -24.12
CA LYS A 263 -13.11 -20.34 -22.68
C LYS A 263 -14.60 -20.14 -22.39
N HIS A 264 -15.29 -19.36 -23.23
CA HIS A 264 -16.71 -19.02 -23.06
C HIS A 264 -17.64 -19.81 -24.00
N ALA A 265 -17.13 -20.85 -24.67
CA ALA A 265 -17.87 -21.69 -25.62
C ALA A 265 -18.62 -20.87 -26.70
N ILE A 266 -17.99 -19.80 -27.20
CA ILE A 266 -18.54 -18.95 -28.25
C ILE A 266 -18.18 -19.57 -29.61
N SER A 267 -19.19 -20.08 -30.30
CA SER A 267 -19.09 -20.52 -31.69
C SER A 267 -18.64 -19.37 -32.58
N GLY A 268 -17.86 -19.69 -33.61
CA GLY A 268 -17.40 -18.70 -34.59
C GLY A 268 -18.19 -18.81 -35.86
N PRO A 269 -17.96 -17.93 -36.85
CA PRO A 269 -18.67 -17.97 -38.11
C PRO A 269 -18.27 -19.19 -38.96
N TYR A 270 -17.25 -19.96 -38.53
CA TYR A 270 -16.80 -21.18 -39.20
C TYR A 270 -17.90 -22.23 -39.23
N GLN A 271 -18.71 -22.18 -40.27
CA GLN A 271 -19.39 -23.35 -40.82
C GLN A 271 -18.43 -23.96 -41.83
N ARG A 272 -17.95 -25.18 -41.56
CA ARG A 272 -17.16 -25.96 -42.51
C ARG A 272 -17.95 -26.01 -43.81
N ASN A 273 -17.39 -25.47 -44.89
CA ASN A 273 -18.12 -25.26 -46.14
C ASN A 273 -18.35 -26.59 -46.89
N ARG A 274 -17.95 -27.73 -46.28
CA ARG A 274 -18.05 -29.12 -46.73
C ARG A 274 -17.54 -29.39 -48.16
N GLN A 275 -16.88 -28.43 -48.80
CA GLN A 275 -16.25 -28.56 -50.10
C GLN A 275 -14.96 -29.41 -50.07
N GLY A 276 -14.45 -29.74 -48.88
CA GLY A 276 -13.25 -30.57 -48.71
C GLY A 276 -13.21 -31.35 -47.39
N ILE A 277 -12.27 -32.28 -47.30
CA ILE A 277 -12.04 -33.13 -46.13
C ILE A 277 -11.10 -32.46 -45.11
N SER A 278 -11.21 -32.82 -43.83
CA SER A 278 -10.33 -32.29 -42.79
C SER A 278 -8.92 -32.88 -42.92
N VAL A 279 -7.90 -32.23 -42.37
CA VAL A 279 -6.53 -32.78 -42.35
C VAL A 279 -6.46 -34.16 -41.68
N ALA A 280 -7.30 -34.40 -40.66
CA ALA A 280 -7.39 -35.70 -39.99
C ALA A 280 -8.07 -36.76 -40.88
N GLU A 281 -9.12 -36.39 -41.60
CA GLU A 281 -9.78 -37.26 -42.57
C GLU A 281 -8.85 -37.60 -43.74
N ALA A 282 -8.14 -36.60 -44.28
CA ALA A 282 -7.13 -36.79 -45.33
C ALA A 282 -5.98 -37.70 -44.87
N ALA A 283 -5.57 -37.59 -43.60
CA ALA A 283 -4.54 -38.44 -43.00
C ALA A 283 -4.98 -39.90 -43.00
N SER A 284 -6.22 -40.14 -42.59
CA SER A 284 -6.82 -41.46 -42.59
C SER A 284 -6.98 -42.02 -44.00
N LEU A 285 -7.35 -41.19 -44.98
CA LEU A 285 -7.63 -41.59 -46.35
C LEU A 285 -6.36 -41.95 -47.14
N LEU A 286 -5.28 -41.18 -46.92
CA LEU A 286 -3.97 -41.40 -47.56
C LEU A 286 -3.04 -42.34 -46.77
N GLY A 287 -3.41 -42.74 -45.55
CA GLY A 287 -2.58 -43.61 -44.70
C GLY A 287 -1.28 -42.95 -44.20
N ILE A 288 -1.24 -41.63 -44.11
CA ILE A 288 -0.05 -40.86 -43.70
C ILE A 288 -0.33 -40.00 -42.47
N SER A 289 0.73 -39.56 -41.77
CA SER A 289 0.58 -38.68 -40.61
C SER A 289 0.06 -37.29 -41.00
N THR A 290 -0.67 -36.64 -40.09
CA THR A 290 -1.15 -35.26 -40.26
C THR A 290 -0.01 -34.28 -40.57
N GLY A 291 1.19 -34.52 -40.02
CA GLY A 291 2.40 -33.76 -40.33
C GLY A 291 2.84 -33.87 -41.79
N LYS A 292 2.77 -35.06 -42.40
CA LYS A 292 3.07 -35.24 -43.84
C LYS A 292 2.06 -34.52 -44.73
N ILE A 293 0.81 -34.41 -44.29
CA ILE A 293 -0.21 -33.62 -45.00
C ILE A 293 0.09 -32.13 -44.93
N TYR A 294 0.37 -31.59 -43.74
CA TYR A 294 0.77 -30.18 -43.62
C TYR A 294 2.00 -29.87 -44.49
N TYR A 295 2.98 -30.78 -44.51
CA TYR A 295 4.14 -30.66 -45.40
C TYR A 295 3.72 -30.69 -46.88
N GLY A 296 2.89 -31.65 -47.28
CA GLY A 296 2.38 -31.76 -48.65
C GLY A 296 1.61 -30.54 -49.14
N ILE A 297 0.79 -29.95 -48.27
CA ILE A 297 0.09 -28.70 -48.53
C ILE A 297 1.09 -27.55 -48.70
N SER A 298 2.07 -27.43 -47.79
CA SER A 298 3.10 -26.38 -47.87
C SER A 298 4.00 -26.49 -49.11
N ALA A 299 4.22 -27.71 -49.59
CA ALA A 299 5.02 -28.02 -50.78
C ALA A 299 4.19 -27.96 -52.08
N GLY A 300 2.88 -27.65 -52.01
CA GLY A 300 1.98 -27.60 -53.16
C GLY A 300 1.62 -28.96 -53.77
N LYS A 301 1.94 -30.07 -53.09
CA LYS A 301 1.69 -31.45 -53.55
C LYS A 301 0.28 -31.94 -53.25
N ILE A 302 -0.35 -31.39 -52.22
CA ILE A 302 -1.72 -31.70 -51.83
C ILE A 302 -2.57 -30.45 -52.03
N PRO A 303 -3.59 -30.47 -52.91
CA PRO A 303 -4.47 -29.33 -53.08
C PRO A 303 -5.27 -29.10 -51.80
N ALA A 304 -5.10 -27.93 -51.20
CA ALA A 304 -5.86 -27.52 -50.03
C ALA A 304 -6.13 -26.02 -50.09
N LYS A 305 -7.29 -25.62 -49.57
CA LYS A 305 -7.69 -24.22 -49.50
C LYS A 305 -7.89 -23.82 -48.05
N LYS A 306 -7.52 -22.57 -47.75
CA LYS A 306 -7.92 -21.86 -46.54
C LYS A 306 -8.82 -20.71 -46.96
N GLN A 307 -9.96 -20.59 -46.29
CA GLN A 307 -10.87 -19.46 -46.52
C GLN A 307 -10.35 -18.20 -45.83
N HIS A 308 -9.67 -18.35 -44.69
CA HIS A 308 -9.02 -17.24 -43.98
C HIS A 308 -7.71 -17.70 -43.31
N PRO A 309 -6.71 -16.81 -43.15
CA PRO A 309 -5.58 -17.03 -42.24
C PRO A 309 -6.01 -17.51 -40.85
N GLY A 310 -5.38 -18.59 -40.36
CA GLY A 310 -5.67 -19.17 -39.04
C GLY A 310 -6.79 -20.24 -39.02
N TRP A 311 -7.57 -20.38 -40.09
CA TRP A 311 -8.59 -21.43 -40.20
C TRP A 311 -7.95 -22.79 -40.55
N PRO A 312 -8.63 -23.91 -40.21
CA PRO A 312 -8.19 -25.24 -40.64
C PRO A 312 -8.07 -25.33 -42.16
N TRP A 313 -7.12 -26.13 -42.66
CA TRP A 313 -7.07 -26.44 -44.09
C TRP A 313 -8.24 -27.32 -44.50
N GLU A 314 -8.89 -26.97 -45.59
CA GLU A 314 -9.82 -27.84 -46.31
C GLU A 314 -9.04 -28.54 -47.41
N VAL A 315 -8.82 -29.84 -47.26
CA VAL A 315 -8.06 -30.65 -48.20
C VAL A 315 -9.00 -31.12 -49.30
N LEU A 316 -8.64 -30.85 -50.55
CA LEU A 316 -9.47 -31.13 -51.73
C LEU A 316 -9.04 -32.46 -52.35
N ILE A 317 -9.41 -33.57 -51.70
CA ILE A 317 -9.17 -34.90 -52.25
C ILE A 317 -10.47 -35.43 -52.83
N ASP A 318 -10.43 -35.83 -54.09
CA ASP A 318 -11.50 -36.49 -54.81
C ASP A 318 -11.00 -37.81 -55.44
N ASP A 319 -11.91 -38.61 -55.98
CA ASP A 319 -11.56 -39.91 -56.57
C ASP A 319 -10.61 -39.78 -57.78
N THR A 320 -10.50 -38.59 -58.37
CA THR A 320 -9.66 -38.35 -59.55
C THR A 320 -8.20 -38.03 -59.21
N ASN A 321 -7.95 -37.37 -58.07
CA ASN A 321 -6.62 -36.97 -57.65
C ASN A 321 -6.03 -37.88 -56.56
N LEU A 322 -6.84 -38.76 -55.96
CA LEU A 322 -6.45 -39.62 -54.86
C LEU A 322 -5.24 -40.51 -55.18
N GLU A 323 -5.29 -41.26 -56.27
CA GLU A 323 -4.22 -42.22 -56.63
C GLU A 323 -2.94 -41.50 -57.05
N SER A 324 -3.05 -40.34 -57.70
CA SER A 324 -1.89 -39.50 -58.03
C SER A 324 -1.22 -38.93 -56.77
N ILE A 325 -2.00 -38.52 -55.77
CA ILE A 325 -1.47 -38.02 -54.50
C ILE A 325 -0.84 -39.17 -53.71
N LYS A 326 -1.46 -40.36 -53.66
CA LYS A 326 -0.87 -41.54 -52.98
C LYS A 326 0.49 -41.92 -53.58
N ALA A 327 0.63 -41.88 -54.91
CA ALA A 327 1.88 -42.21 -55.60
C ALA A 327 3.05 -41.26 -55.23
N LEU A 328 2.78 -40.04 -54.75
CA LEU A 328 3.81 -39.10 -54.30
C LEU A 328 4.38 -39.42 -52.90
N TYR A 329 3.73 -40.32 -52.15
CA TYR A 329 4.07 -40.67 -50.77
C TYR A 329 4.29 -42.17 -50.54
N THR A 330 4.25 -42.96 -51.62
CA THR A 330 4.65 -44.37 -51.65
C THR A 330 6.17 -44.46 -51.81
#